data_AF-A0A2U1NUT8-F1
#
_entry.id   AF-A0A2U1NUT8-F1
#
_cell.length_a   1.000
_cell.length_b   1.000
_cell.length_c   1.000
_cell.angle_alpha   90.00
_cell.angle_beta   90.00
_cell.angle_gamma   90.00
#
_symmetry.space_group_name_H-M   'P 1'
#
loop_
_entity.id
_entity.type
_entity.pdbx_description
1 polymer ?
#
loop_
_entity_poly.entity_id
_entity_poly.type
_entity_poly.pdbx_seq_one_letter_code
_entity_poly.pdbx_strand_id
1 'polypeptide(L)'
;MLIWPIYILNTHVHIIQLIITFYLPFQKSSTSNRTSKGNINFPTSSQNKMGYWLSENATEAYLKSMNMGNEPDVAEFISAIAAGNNAQLMVVVSAATEKSTTLGLVAAAEQTGGHVISIFKGPEDLRSSKKSLGSDASRVEFLVGDAQTLLLNSYRNADLVVIDCNLENHEQILGSIQGNGREKSTIVLGYNAHWKDSWCWSKTNSHLLPIGEGLLLMRISGKSENVSVGGKHTRDGSHGGSKKSHWIVKVDNCTGEEHVFRVRSPGRGVVKA
;
A
#
# COMPACT_ATOMS: atom_id res chain seq x y z
N MET A 1 37.08 14.29 -10.60
CA MET A 1 35.75 14.89 -10.33
C MET A 1 34.86 13.78 -9.81
N LEU A 2 34.91 13.51 -8.51
CA LEU A 2 34.17 12.45 -7.82
C LEU A 2 33.03 13.11 -7.04
N ILE A 3 31.86 13.23 -7.66
CA ILE A 3 30.63 13.80 -7.03
C ILE A 3 29.58 12.70 -6.79
N TRP A 4 29.89 11.44 -7.10
CA TRP A 4 28.92 10.34 -7.09
C TRP A 4 28.63 9.63 -5.74
N PRO A 5 29.50 9.63 -4.70
CA PRO A 5 29.17 8.89 -3.47
C PRO A 5 28.14 9.58 -2.57
N ILE A 6 27.96 10.90 -2.70
CA ILE A 6 27.14 11.71 -1.76
C ILE A 6 25.66 11.69 -2.14
N TYR A 7 25.32 11.48 -3.41
CA TYR A 7 23.93 11.41 -3.86
C TYR A 7 23.24 10.09 -3.49
N ILE A 8 23.98 8.98 -3.40
CA ILE A 8 23.44 7.64 -3.10
C ILE A 8 23.00 7.55 -1.62
N LEU A 9 23.76 8.12 -0.68
CA LEU A 9 23.33 8.13 0.74
C LEU A 9 22.06 8.97 0.99
N ASN A 10 21.76 9.94 0.12
CA ASN A 10 20.65 10.87 0.35
C ASN A 10 19.31 10.24 -0.05
N THR A 11 19.24 9.48 -1.14
CA THR A 11 18.01 8.81 -1.61
C THR A 11 17.54 7.72 -0.63
N HIS A 12 18.44 6.95 -0.02
CA HIS A 12 18.09 5.90 0.95
C HIS A 12 17.47 6.47 2.24
N VAL A 13 18.03 7.59 2.75
CA VAL A 13 17.44 8.32 3.88
C VAL A 13 16.08 8.90 3.48
N HIS A 14 15.95 9.39 2.24
CA HIS A 14 14.67 9.90 1.74
C HIS A 14 13.59 8.83 1.63
N ILE A 15 13.86 7.60 1.19
CA ILE A 15 12.84 6.54 1.11
C ILE A 15 12.40 6.09 2.51
N ILE A 16 13.33 5.91 3.45
CA ILE A 16 13.00 5.61 4.86
C ILE A 16 12.19 6.77 5.46
N GLN A 17 12.62 8.02 5.22
CA GLN A 17 11.89 9.20 5.65
C GLN A 17 10.51 9.28 4.99
N LEU A 18 10.33 8.85 3.74
CA LEU A 18 9.05 8.81 3.03
C LEU A 18 8.12 7.74 3.61
N ILE A 19 8.62 6.55 3.94
CA ILE A 19 7.86 5.52 4.66
C ILE A 19 7.42 6.07 6.03
N ILE A 20 8.31 6.75 6.75
CA ILE A 20 7.99 7.31 8.06
C ILE A 20 7.00 8.48 7.95
N THR A 21 7.21 9.38 6.99
CA THR A 21 6.51 10.67 6.86
C THR A 21 5.17 10.54 6.15
N PHE A 22 5.07 9.68 5.14
CA PHE A 22 3.85 9.52 4.34
C PHE A 22 3.12 8.22 4.64
N TYR A 23 3.83 7.12 4.86
CA TYR A 23 3.18 5.81 4.98
C TYR A 23 2.67 5.47 6.39
N LEU A 24 3.46 5.71 7.44
CA LEU A 24 3.03 5.44 8.82
C LEU A 24 1.79 6.26 9.23
N PRO A 25 1.63 7.55 8.85
CA PRO A 25 0.40 8.29 9.07
C PRO A 25 -0.79 7.76 8.25
N PHE A 26 -0.53 7.30 7.02
CA PHE A 26 -1.53 6.67 6.14
C PHE A 26 -2.07 5.34 6.69
N GLN A 27 -1.23 4.53 7.35
CA GLN A 27 -1.69 3.37 8.12
C GLN A 27 -2.64 3.75 9.26
N LYS A 28 -2.31 4.81 10.01
CA LYS A 28 -3.05 5.25 11.20
C LYS A 28 -4.41 5.90 10.90
N SER A 29 -4.62 6.46 9.69
CA SER A 29 -5.92 6.99 9.25
C SER A 29 -6.94 5.89 8.93
N SER A 30 -6.46 4.68 8.62
CA SER A 30 -7.28 3.54 8.16
C SER A 30 -7.72 2.59 9.30
N THR A 31 -7.05 2.60 10.46
CA THR A 31 -7.27 1.63 11.56
C THR A 31 -8.17 2.12 12.70
N SER A 32 -9.12 3.03 12.45
CA SER A 32 -10.07 3.47 13.49
C SER A 32 -11.06 2.37 13.87
N ASN A 33 -10.65 1.40 14.71
CA ASN A 33 -11.56 0.49 15.40
C ASN A 33 -11.21 0.37 16.89
N ARG A 34 -12.27 0.39 17.71
CA ARG A 34 -12.31 0.46 19.18
C ARG A 34 -11.38 -0.52 19.89
N THR A 35 -10.72 -0.01 20.94
CA THR A 35 -10.42 -0.79 22.15
C THR A 35 -10.88 0.02 23.36
N SER A 36 -12.02 -0.34 23.95
CA SER A 36 -12.35 0.02 25.32
C SER A 36 -11.56 -0.88 26.26
N LYS A 37 -10.97 -0.29 27.31
CA LYS A 37 -10.19 -0.96 28.34
C LYS A 37 -10.98 -2.11 29.00
N GLY A 38 -10.32 -3.25 29.21
CA GLY A 38 -10.78 -4.33 30.08
C GLY A 38 -9.89 -5.57 29.95
N ASN A 39 -9.12 -5.84 31.00
CA ASN A 39 -8.37 -7.06 31.36
C ASN A 39 -7.57 -7.83 30.28
N ILE A 40 -6.27 -7.89 30.54
CA ILE A 40 -5.27 -8.77 29.94
C ILE A 40 -5.68 -10.24 30.09
N ASN A 41 -6.16 -10.83 28.99
CA ASN A 41 -6.09 -12.26 28.70
C ASN A 41 -5.60 -12.40 27.27
N PHE A 42 -4.52 -13.15 27.06
CA PHE A 42 -4.01 -13.47 25.72
C PHE A 42 -4.99 -14.41 25.01
N PRO A 43 -5.53 -14.06 23.82
CA PRO A 43 -6.28 -15.02 23.02
C PRO A 43 -5.36 -15.73 22.03
N THR A 44 -5.47 -17.06 22.03
CA THR A 44 -5.00 -17.96 20.98
C THR A 44 -5.86 -17.86 19.72
N SER A 45 -5.18 -17.91 18.56
CA SER A 45 -5.65 -18.20 17.20
C SER A 45 -6.62 -17.25 16.46
N SER A 46 -6.17 -16.92 15.24
CA SER A 46 -6.87 -16.40 14.05
C SER A 46 -7.70 -15.11 14.18
N GLN A 47 -7.03 -13.97 14.07
CA GLN A 47 -7.67 -12.74 13.59
C GLN A 47 -6.92 -12.22 12.37
N ASN A 48 -7.52 -12.36 11.18
CA ASN A 48 -7.10 -11.67 9.95
C ASN A 48 -7.45 -10.18 10.04
N LYS A 49 -6.72 -9.48 10.91
CA LYS A 49 -6.59 -8.03 10.93
C LYS A 49 -5.28 -7.75 10.20
N MET A 50 -5.25 -6.82 9.23
CA MET A 50 -3.99 -6.37 8.62
C MET A 50 -2.97 -6.17 9.73
N GLY A 51 -1.93 -7.00 9.69
CA GLY A 51 -0.93 -7.11 10.74
C GLY A 51 -0.29 -5.76 10.97
N TYR A 52 0.18 -5.54 12.20
CA TYR A 52 1.03 -4.40 12.51
C TYR A 52 2.15 -4.28 11.47
N TRP A 53 2.51 -3.04 11.10
CA TRP A 53 3.61 -2.80 10.18
C TRP A 53 4.89 -3.48 10.68
N LEU A 54 5.50 -4.30 9.83
CA LEU A 54 6.71 -5.06 10.12
C LEU A 54 7.93 -4.29 9.59
N SER A 55 8.53 -3.45 10.45
CA SER A 55 9.67 -2.61 10.07
C SER A 55 10.88 -3.39 9.58
N GLU A 56 11.15 -4.56 10.18
CA GLU A 56 12.26 -5.44 9.80
C GLU A 56 12.05 -5.98 8.38
N ASN A 57 10.88 -6.58 8.12
CA ASN A 57 10.54 -7.12 6.81
C ASN A 57 10.57 -6.04 5.73
N ALA A 58 10.07 -4.84 6.04
CA ALA A 58 10.13 -3.70 5.13
C ALA A 58 11.58 -3.33 4.78
N THR A 59 12.46 -3.28 5.77
CA THR A 59 13.88 -2.91 5.60
C THR A 59 14.64 -3.98 4.83
N GLU A 60 14.46 -5.25 5.16
CA GLU A 60 15.13 -6.36 4.46
C GLU A 60 14.67 -6.49 3.00
N ALA A 61 13.38 -6.29 2.72
CA ALA A 61 12.89 -6.26 1.33
C ALA A 61 13.47 -5.08 0.55
N TYR A 62 13.55 -3.91 1.19
CA TYR A 62 14.19 -2.71 0.63
C TYR A 62 15.66 -2.98 0.27
N LEU A 63 16.46 -3.48 1.22
CA LEU A 63 17.87 -3.80 1.00
C LEU A 63 18.08 -4.87 -0.08
N LYS A 64 17.20 -5.87 -0.13
CA LYS A 64 17.30 -6.95 -1.11
C LYS A 64 16.95 -6.48 -2.52
N SER A 65 15.90 -5.70 -2.68
CA SER A 65 15.48 -5.17 -3.98
C SER A 65 16.52 -4.23 -4.61
N MET A 66 17.25 -3.46 -3.80
CA MET A 66 18.42 -2.67 -4.24
C MET A 66 19.47 -3.52 -4.96
N ASN A 67 19.68 -4.76 -4.51
CA ASN A 67 20.67 -5.67 -5.10
C ASN A 67 20.13 -6.45 -6.31
N MET A 68 18.84 -6.30 -6.63
CA MET A 68 18.15 -7.05 -7.69
C MET A 68 17.84 -6.19 -8.93
N GLY A 69 17.74 -4.87 -8.79
CA GLY A 69 17.35 -3.94 -9.86
C GLY A 69 18.47 -3.00 -10.32
N ASN A 70 18.29 -2.39 -11.50
CA ASN A 70 19.20 -1.37 -12.04
C ASN A 70 18.70 0.08 -11.84
N GLU A 71 17.41 0.26 -11.51
CA GLU A 71 16.78 1.57 -11.32
C GLU A 71 16.25 1.69 -9.88
N PRO A 72 17.00 2.34 -8.99
CA PRO A 72 16.72 2.39 -7.57
C PRO A 72 15.84 3.59 -7.20
N ASP A 73 14.54 3.38 -7.02
CA ASP A 73 13.65 4.25 -6.21
C ASP A 73 12.27 3.58 -6.01
N VAL A 74 11.61 3.20 -7.12
CA VAL A 74 10.22 2.71 -7.11
C VAL A 74 10.12 1.25 -6.64
N ALA A 75 10.94 0.37 -7.21
CA ALA A 75 10.91 -1.07 -6.88
C ALA A 75 11.20 -1.32 -5.39
N GLU A 76 12.11 -0.54 -4.82
CA GLU A 76 12.50 -0.65 -3.43
C GLU A 76 11.40 -0.17 -2.49
N PHE A 77 10.79 0.97 -2.80
CA PHE A 77 9.63 1.44 -2.06
C PHE A 77 8.47 0.43 -2.13
N ILE A 78 8.17 -0.10 -3.31
CA ILE A 78 7.14 -1.14 -3.49
C ILE A 78 7.46 -2.37 -2.63
N SER A 79 8.71 -2.85 -2.64
CA SER A 79 9.13 -4.01 -1.85
C SER A 79 8.96 -3.76 -0.34
N ALA A 80 9.33 -2.58 0.15
CA ALA A 80 9.22 -2.21 1.54
C ALA A 80 7.76 -2.12 1.98
N ILE A 81 6.90 -1.51 1.15
CA ILE A 81 5.46 -1.43 1.41
C ILE A 81 4.82 -2.81 1.43
N ALA A 82 5.15 -3.67 0.48
CA ALA A 82 4.63 -5.02 0.40
C ALA A 82 5.02 -5.84 1.65
N ALA A 83 6.32 -5.89 1.95
CA ALA A 83 6.86 -6.68 3.04
C ALA A 83 6.46 -6.15 4.42
N GLY A 84 6.47 -4.83 4.59
CA GLY A 84 6.06 -4.18 5.84
C GLY A 84 4.58 -4.35 6.16
N ASN A 85 3.72 -4.61 5.18
CA ASN A 85 2.31 -4.97 5.43
C ASN A 85 2.08 -6.49 5.52
N ASN A 86 3.14 -7.29 5.49
CA ASN A 86 3.06 -8.73 5.43
C ASN A 86 2.16 -9.23 4.28
N ALA A 87 2.27 -8.62 3.10
CA ALA A 87 1.46 -8.98 1.94
C ALA A 87 1.70 -10.45 1.55
N GLN A 88 0.63 -11.23 1.48
CA GLN A 88 0.65 -12.66 1.15
C GLN A 88 0.29 -12.90 -0.31
N LEU A 89 -0.62 -12.10 -0.88
CA LEU A 89 -0.99 -12.15 -2.29
C LEU A 89 -0.73 -10.80 -2.96
N MET A 90 0.29 -10.76 -3.82
CA MET A 90 0.75 -9.57 -4.54
C MET A 90 0.51 -9.75 -6.03
N VAL A 91 -0.26 -8.84 -6.64
CA VAL A 91 -0.56 -8.88 -8.07
C VAL A 91 0.06 -7.68 -8.75
N VAL A 92 0.87 -7.89 -9.78
CA VAL A 92 1.37 -6.83 -10.67
C VAL A 92 0.72 -6.96 -12.04
N VAL A 93 0.22 -5.84 -12.55
CA VAL A 93 -0.27 -5.71 -13.91
C VAL A 93 0.72 -4.80 -14.64
N SER A 94 1.50 -5.36 -15.55
CA SER A 94 2.63 -4.68 -16.17
C SER A 94 2.68 -4.86 -17.68
N ALA A 95 3.34 -3.92 -18.35
CA ALA A 95 3.84 -4.13 -19.70
C ALA A 95 5.13 -4.98 -19.67
N ALA A 96 5.51 -5.52 -20.83
CA ALA A 96 6.58 -6.51 -21.00
C ALA A 96 7.97 -6.14 -20.42
N THR A 97 8.27 -4.84 -20.31
CA THR A 97 9.63 -4.33 -20.16
C THR A 97 10.06 -4.07 -18.71
N GLU A 98 9.12 -4.07 -17.76
CA GLU A 98 9.37 -3.61 -16.39
C GLU A 98 9.75 -4.77 -15.44
N LYS A 99 11.07 -5.02 -15.35
CA LYS A 99 11.65 -6.08 -14.51
C LYS A 99 11.77 -5.67 -13.03
N SER A 100 12.14 -4.42 -12.76
CA SER A 100 12.52 -3.94 -11.42
C SER A 100 11.38 -4.08 -10.42
N THR A 101 10.18 -3.63 -10.78
CA THR A 101 8.97 -3.72 -9.95
C THR A 101 8.63 -5.16 -9.57
N THR A 102 8.67 -6.08 -10.53
CA THR A 102 8.40 -7.50 -10.28
C THR A 102 9.46 -8.11 -9.36
N LEU A 103 10.74 -7.75 -9.52
CA LEU A 103 11.79 -8.17 -8.61
C LEU A 103 11.64 -7.60 -7.20
N GLY A 104 11.19 -6.36 -7.06
CA GLY A 104 10.84 -5.78 -5.75
C GLY A 104 9.75 -6.58 -5.05
N LEU A 105 8.74 -7.06 -5.78
CA LEU A 105 7.72 -7.95 -5.23
C LEU A 105 8.24 -9.34 -4.89
N VAL A 106 9.16 -9.89 -5.70
CA VAL A 106 9.84 -11.16 -5.37
C VAL A 106 10.64 -11.02 -4.07
N ALA A 107 11.38 -9.93 -3.90
CA ALA A 107 12.10 -9.65 -2.66
C ALA A 107 11.15 -9.57 -1.46
N ALA A 108 9.99 -8.92 -1.61
CA ALA A 108 8.99 -8.86 -0.56
C ALA A 108 8.38 -10.25 -0.25
N ALA A 109 8.08 -11.05 -1.27
CA ALA A 109 7.53 -12.39 -1.12
C ALA A 109 8.46 -13.31 -0.32
N GLU A 110 9.77 -13.21 -0.51
CA GLU A 110 10.74 -13.96 0.28
C GLU A 110 10.74 -13.57 1.76
N GLN A 111 10.42 -12.31 2.09
CA GLN A 111 10.32 -11.85 3.48
C GLN A 111 8.99 -12.21 4.14
N THR A 112 7.91 -12.31 3.37
CA THR A 112 6.56 -12.55 3.90
C THR A 112 6.08 -13.99 3.76
N GLY A 113 6.78 -14.82 2.98
CA GLY A 113 6.26 -16.11 2.51
C GLY A 113 5.12 -15.98 1.50
N GLY A 114 4.96 -14.80 0.90
CA GLY A 114 3.87 -14.48 -0.03
C GLY A 114 4.10 -14.99 -1.46
N HIS A 115 3.14 -14.69 -2.34
CA HIS A 115 3.12 -15.09 -3.74
C HIS A 115 2.98 -13.87 -4.65
N VAL A 116 3.69 -13.89 -5.77
CA VAL A 116 3.66 -12.83 -6.80
C VAL A 116 3.00 -13.36 -8.05
N ILE A 117 1.99 -12.63 -8.53
CA ILE A 117 1.27 -12.92 -9.78
C ILE A 117 1.50 -11.75 -10.73
N SER A 118 1.96 -12.03 -11.94
CA SER A 118 2.14 -11.03 -12.99
C SER A 118 1.16 -11.27 -14.14
N ILE A 119 0.31 -10.27 -14.39
CA ILE A 119 -0.74 -10.32 -15.41
C ILE A 119 -0.32 -9.49 -16.62
N PHE A 120 -0.40 -10.09 -17.81
CA PHE A 120 -0.08 -9.48 -19.09
C PHE A 120 -1.30 -9.53 -20.04
N LYS A 121 -1.39 -8.53 -20.93
CA LYS A 121 -2.44 -8.48 -21.97
C LYS A 121 -2.25 -9.57 -23.02
N GLY A 122 -1.00 -9.89 -23.35
CA GLY A 122 -0.67 -10.85 -24.41
C GLY A 122 0.50 -11.78 -24.06
N PRO A 123 0.64 -12.90 -24.81
CA PRO A 123 1.68 -13.90 -24.57
C PRO A 123 3.09 -13.39 -24.90
N GLU A 124 3.25 -12.45 -25.83
CA GLU A 124 4.57 -11.90 -26.17
C GLU A 124 5.16 -11.05 -25.04
N ASP A 125 4.32 -10.26 -24.36
CA ASP A 125 4.72 -9.45 -23.22
C ASP A 125 5.16 -10.35 -22.05
N LEU A 126 4.37 -11.39 -21.78
CA LEU A 126 4.69 -12.42 -20.79
C LEU A 126 6.03 -13.09 -21.12
N ARG A 127 6.23 -13.55 -22.36
CA ARG A 127 7.45 -14.25 -22.76
C ARG A 127 8.69 -13.36 -22.62
N SER A 128 8.55 -12.09 -22.98
CA SER A 128 9.61 -11.08 -22.87
C SER A 128 9.96 -10.81 -21.41
N SER A 129 8.95 -10.62 -20.55
CA SER A 129 9.13 -10.44 -19.12
C SER A 129 9.75 -11.67 -18.45
N LYS A 130 9.26 -12.88 -18.78
CA LYS A 130 9.82 -14.13 -18.26
C LYS A 130 11.30 -14.30 -18.64
N LYS A 131 11.67 -13.93 -19.87
CA LYS A 131 13.05 -13.95 -20.33
C LYS A 131 13.91 -12.91 -19.60
N SER A 132 13.39 -11.71 -19.36
CA SER A 132 14.13 -10.65 -18.67
C SER A 132 14.38 -10.99 -17.19
N LEU A 133 13.41 -11.63 -16.52
CA LEU A 133 13.54 -12.09 -15.14
C LEU A 133 14.55 -13.22 -14.96
N GLY A 134 14.79 -14.06 -15.98
CA GLY A 134 15.78 -15.13 -15.90
C GLY A 134 15.42 -16.16 -14.83
N SER A 135 16.32 -16.40 -13.88
CA SER A 135 16.12 -17.36 -12.78
C SER A 135 14.98 -16.97 -11.84
N ASP A 136 14.69 -15.69 -11.67
CA ASP A 136 13.64 -15.21 -10.77
C ASP A 136 12.24 -15.48 -11.29
N ALA A 137 12.10 -15.82 -12.58
CA ALA A 137 10.83 -16.17 -13.18
C ALA A 137 10.18 -17.41 -12.53
N SER A 138 10.93 -18.30 -11.89
CA SER A 138 10.34 -19.45 -11.18
C SER A 138 9.59 -19.04 -9.90
N ARG A 139 9.77 -17.80 -9.44
CA ARG A 139 9.19 -17.24 -8.20
C ARG A 139 7.94 -16.39 -8.47
N VAL A 140 7.53 -16.29 -9.73
CA VAL A 140 6.42 -15.47 -10.19
C VAL A 140 5.46 -16.34 -10.99
N GLU A 141 4.17 -16.27 -10.67
CA GLU A 141 3.12 -16.86 -11.49
C GLU A 141 2.77 -15.89 -12.62
N PHE A 142 2.83 -16.35 -13.87
CA PHE A 142 2.57 -15.52 -15.04
C PHE A 142 1.21 -15.87 -15.66
N LEU A 143 0.40 -14.85 -15.94
CA LEU A 143 -0.92 -15.01 -16.52
C LEU A 143 -1.12 -14.10 -17.73
N VAL A 144 -1.80 -14.62 -18.74
CA VAL A 144 -2.30 -13.82 -19.87
C VAL A 144 -3.80 -13.66 -19.70
N GLY A 145 -4.30 -12.43 -19.77
CA GLY A 145 -5.73 -12.18 -19.73
C GLY A 145 -6.11 -10.73 -19.50
N ASP A 146 -7.42 -10.48 -19.43
CA ASP A 146 -7.95 -9.17 -19.08
C ASP A 146 -7.75 -8.88 -17.59
N ALA A 147 -6.87 -7.92 -17.29
CA ALA A 147 -6.52 -7.56 -15.92
C ALA A 147 -7.72 -7.09 -15.10
N GLN A 148 -8.66 -6.37 -15.73
CA GLN A 148 -9.88 -5.93 -15.07
C GLN A 148 -10.70 -7.13 -14.58
N THR A 149 -10.99 -8.10 -15.46
CA THR A 149 -11.77 -9.29 -15.13
C THR A 149 -11.06 -10.16 -14.08
N LEU A 150 -9.75 -10.34 -14.19
CA LEU A 150 -8.96 -11.13 -13.26
C LEU A 150 -8.93 -10.51 -11.85
N LEU A 151 -8.71 -9.19 -11.75
CA LEU A 151 -8.74 -8.47 -10.48
C LEU A 151 -10.14 -8.37 -9.89
N LEU A 152 -11.16 -8.32 -10.74
CA LEU A 152 -12.55 -8.31 -10.32
C LEU A 152 -13.02 -9.66 -9.83
N ASN A 153 -12.49 -10.79 -10.31
CA ASN A 153 -13.06 -12.11 -10.03
C ASN A 153 -12.11 -13.03 -9.27
N SER A 154 -10.93 -13.28 -9.82
CA SER A 154 -9.98 -14.27 -9.30
C SER A 154 -9.08 -13.72 -8.18
N TYR A 155 -8.82 -12.41 -8.20
CA TYR A 155 -7.87 -11.75 -7.28
C TYR A 155 -8.52 -10.65 -6.43
N ARG A 156 -9.78 -10.87 -6.03
CA ARG A 156 -10.55 -9.95 -5.15
C ARG A 156 -9.92 -9.80 -3.76
N ASN A 157 -9.16 -10.81 -3.33
CA ASN A 157 -8.54 -10.93 -2.02
C ASN A 157 -7.05 -10.54 -2.00
N ALA A 158 -6.52 -9.98 -3.11
CA ALA A 158 -5.14 -9.51 -3.18
C ALA A 158 -4.85 -8.46 -2.09
N ASP A 159 -3.71 -8.62 -1.42
CA ASP A 159 -3.22 -7.70 -0.38
C ASP A 159 -2.64 -6.43 -0.98
N LEU A 160 -1.92 -6.61 -2.09
CA LEU A 160 -1.27 -5.57 -2.83
C LEU A 160 -1.55 -5.75 -4.32
N VAL A 161 -1.96 -4.67 -4.98
CA VAL A 161 -2.05 -4.61 -6.43
C VAL A 161 -1.15 -3.49 -6.93
N VAL A 162 -0.24 -3.82 -7.84
CA VAL A 162 0.66 -2.87 -8.50
C VAL A 162 0.25 -2.75 -9.96
N ILE A 163 0.06 -1.53 -10.44
CA ILE A 163 -0.40 -1.24 -11.80
C ILE A 163 0.66 -0.38 -12.48
N ASP A 164 1.08 -0.80 -13.67
CA ASP A 164 1.83 0.06 -14.58
C ASP A 164 0.88 1.10 -15.18
N CYS A 165 1.05 2.36 -14.79
CA CYS A 165 0.22 3.43 -15.32
C CYS A 165 0.52 3.70 -16.80
N ASN A 166 1.61 3.20 -17.40
CA ASN A 166 1.83 3.33 -18.85
C ASN A 166 0.87 2.48 -19.69
N LEU A 167 0.13 1.54 -19.08
CA LEU A 167 -0.89 0.76 -19.79
C LEU A 167 -2.06 1.66 -20.24
N GLU A 168 -2.50 1.50 -21.48
CA GLU A 168 -3.63 2.27 -22.04
C GLU A 168 -4.91 2.17 -21.19
N ASN A 169 -5.16 1.01 -20.58
CA ASN A 169 -6.36 0.72 -19.78
C ASN A 169 -6.17 0.85 -18.26
N HIS A 170 -5.07 1.45 -17.78
CA HIS A 170 -4.75 1.58 -16.35
C HIS A 170 -5.88 2.20 -15.51
N GLU A 171 -6.62 3.19 -16.04
CA GLU A 171 -7.76 3.79 -15.33
C GLU A 171 -8.93 2.82 -15.16
N GLN A 172 -9.23 2.01 -16.18
CA GLN A 172 -10.30 1.01 -16.12
C GLN A 172 -9.93 -0.12 -15.15
N ILE A 173 -8.65 -0.51 -15.16
CA ILE A 173 -8.09 -1.46 -14.20
C ILE A 173 -8.27 -0.90 -12.79
N LEU A 174 -7.82 0.32 -12.51
CA LEU A 174 -7.96 0.94 -11.18
C LEU A 174 -9.43 1.09 -10.76
N GLY A 175 -10.30 1.55 -11.65
CA GLY A 175 -11.74 1.71 -11.39
C GLY A 175 -12.40 0.39 -11.01
N SER A 176 -11.95 -0.73 -11.58
CA SER A 176 -12.41 -2.07 -11.23
C SER A 176 -12.07 -2.46 -9.78
N ILE A 177 -10.94 -1.99 -9.27
CA ILE A 177 -10.49 -2.22 -7.89
C ILE A 177 -11.33 -1.39 -6.90
N GLN A 178 -11.60 -0.14 -7.24
CA GLN A 178 -12.32 0.82 -6.39
C GLN A 178 -13.83 0.55 -6.32
N GLY A 179 -14.46 0.24 -7.46
CA GLY A 179 -15.92 0.24 -7.60
C GLY A 179 -16.63 -1.01 -7.09
N ASN A 180 -15.94 -2.15 -6.96
CA ASN A 180 -16.62 -3.45 -6.79
C ASN A 180 -16.62 -4.01 -5.36
N GLY A 181 -16.07 -3.28 -4.38
CA GLY A 181 -15.96 -3.70 -2.99
C GLY A 181 -15.06 -4.94 -2.82
N ARG A 182 -13.85 -4.74 -2.30
CA ARG A 182 -12.87 -5.81 -2.08
C ARG A 182 -13.30 -6.75 -0.95
N GLU A 183 -12.88 -8.01 -0.98
CA GLU A 183 -13.12 -8.94 0.14
C GLU A 183 -12.20 -8.61 1.32
N LYS A 184 -10.95 -8.27 1.00
CA LYS A 184 -9.91 -7.86 1.96
C LYS A 184 -9.52 -6.41 1.72
N SER A 185 -8.94 -5.74 2.72
CA SER A 185 -8.32 -4.44 2.46
C SER A 185 -7.12 -4.63 1.54
N THR A 186 -7.05 -3.84 0.49
CA THR A 186 -6.02 -3.92 -0.55
C THR A 186 -5.25 -2.61 -0.60
N ILE A 187 -3.93 -2.68 -0.64
CA ILE A 187 -3.07 -1.55 -1.01
C ILE A 187 -2.94 -1.56 -2.53
N VAL A 188 -3.08 -0.40 -3.15
CA VAL A 188 -2.90 -0.23 -4.59
C VAL A 188 -1.76 0.74 -4.82
N LEU A 189 -0.80 0.33 -5.65
CA LEU A 189 0.31 1.14 -6.09
C LEU A 189 0.22 1.31 -7.62
N GLY A 190 0.34 2.54 -8.10
CA GLY A 190 0.44 2.84 -9.54
C GLY A 190 1.77 3.49 -9.83
N TYR A 191 2.70 2.79 -10.49
CA TYR A 191 3.98 3.37 -10.90
C TYR A 191 3.88 3.97 -12.30
N ASN A 192 4.80 4.87 -12.69
CA ASN A 192 4.71 5.68 -13.92
C ASN A 192 3.48 6.60 -13.93
N ALA A 193 3.14 7.16 -12.76
CA ALA A 193 1.94 7.96 -12.55
C ALA A 193 2.12 9.46 -12.84
N HIS A 194 3.29 9.91 -13.31
CA HIS A 194 3.58 11.33 -13.56
C HIS A 194 2.60 11.94 -14.57
N TRP A 195 2.17 13.19 -14.31
CA TRP A 195 1.27 14.00 -15.16
C TRP A 195 -0.10 13.39 -15.54
N LYS A 196 -0.53 12.34 -14.85
CA LYS A 196 -1.86 11.78 -15.02
C LYS A 196 -2.83 12.49 -14.07
N ASP A 197 -3.26 13.68 -14.47
CA ASP A 197 -4.23 14.53 -13.76
C ASP A 197 -5.68 14.01 -13.92
N SER A 198 -5.89 12.73 -13.62
CA SER A 198 -7.16 12.03 -13.85
C SER A 198 -8.15 12.21 -12.69
N TRP A 199 -9.40 12.54 -13.03
CA TRP A 199 -10.55 12.64 -12.12
C TRP A 199 -10.87 11.34 -11.36
N CYS A 200 -10.39 10.18 -11.83
CA CYS A 200 -10.58 8.90 -11.14
C CYS A 200 -9.76 8.82 -9.84
N TRP A 201 -8.63 9.54 -9.78
CA TRP A 201 -7.67 9.43 -8.69
C TRP A 201 -7.99 10.39 -7.53
N SER A 202 -8.63 11.52 -7.84
CA SER A 202 -9.06 12.54 -6.86
C SER A 202 -10.25 12.13 -5.99
N LYS A 203 -11.02 11.09 -6.39
CA LYS A 203 -12.18 10.59 -5.63
C LYS A 203 -11.81 9.73 -4.42
N THR A 204 -10.53 9.40 -4.25
CA THR A 204 -10.05 8.47 -3.22
C THR A 204 -8.92 9.09 -2.42
N ASN A 205 -8.70 8.63 -1.19
CA ASN A 205 -7.53 8.99 -0.36
C ASN A 205 -6.24 8.42 -0.99
N SER A 206 -5.87 8.95 -2.14
CA SER A 206 -4.69 8.60 -2.90
C SER A 206 -3.60 9.64 -2.68
N HIS A 207 -2.36 9.19 -2.66
CA HIS A 207 -1.18 10.03 -2.48
C HIS A 207 -0.24 9.79 -3.64
N LEU A 208 0.03 10.83 -4.44
CA LEU A 208 1.07 10.81 -5.45
C LEU A 208 2.40 11.16 -4.79
N LEU A 209 3.35 10.25 -4.85
CA LEU A 209 4.69 10.39 -4.32
C LEU A 209 5.65 10.71 -5.47
N PRO A 210 6.59 11.66 -5.29
CA PRO A 210 7.59 12.00 -6.29
C PRO A 210 8.76 10.97 -6.28
N ILE A 211 8.42 9.70 -6.49
CA ILE A 211 9.35 8.56 -6.54
C ILE A 211 9.38 8.06 -7.98
N GLY A 212 10.56 7.97 -8.59
CA GLY A 212 10.72 7.68 -10.02
C GLY A 212 9.86 8.57 -10.92
N GLU A 213 9.20 7.99 -11.92
CA GLU A 213 8.22 8.67 -12.78
C GLU A 213 6.82 8.79 -12.11
N GLY A 214 6.79 9.06 -10.81
CA GLY A 214 5.58 9.19 -10.02
C GLY A 214 5.01 7.86 -9.55
N LEU A 215 4.74 7.77 -8.24
CA LEU A 215 4.16 6.60 -7.60
C LEU A 215 2.87 6.96 -6.87
N LEU A 216 1.74 6.46 -7.34
CA LEU A 216 0.45 6.62 -6.70
C LEU A 216 0.28 5.55 -5.63
N LEU A 217 -0.09 5.93 -4.41
CA LEU A 217 -0.43 5.04 -3.32
C LEU A 217 -1.89 5.24 -2.90
N MET A 218 -2.63 4.14 -2.76
CA MET A 218 -4.01 4.14 -2.31
C MET A 218 -4.29 2.91 -1.45
N ARG A 219 -5.30 3.02 -0.58
CA ARG A 219 -5.82 1.91 0.20
C ARG A 219 -7.31 1.81 -0.03
N ILE A 220 -7.75 0.59 -0.33
CA ILE A 220 -9.15 0.26 -0.51
C ILE A 220 -9.56 -0.63 0.65
N SER A 221 -10.66 -0.26 1.31
CA SER A 221 -11.23 -1.03 2.40
C SER A 221 -11.96 -2.26 1.86
N GLY A 222 -11.70 -3.41 2.49
CA GLY A 222 -12.47 -4.63 2.23
C GLY A 222 -13.85 -4.55 2.87
N LYS A 223 -14.75 -5.44 2.45
CA LYS A 223 -16.03 -5.69 3.11
C LYS A 223 -15.74 -6.27 4.50
N SER A 224 -15.94 -5.46 5.53
CA SER A 224 -16.04 -5.98 6.91
C SER A 224 -17.17 -7.00 6.95
N GLU A 225 -16.93 -8.19 7.50
CA GLU A 225 -18.00 -9.06 8.01
C GLU A 225 -18.69 -8.33 9.18
N ASN A 226 -19.52 -7.35 8.87
CA ASN A 226 -20.62 -7.01 9.74
C ASN A 226 -21.79 -7.79 9.19
N VAL A 227 -22.26 -8.74 10.01
CA VAL A 227 -23.59 -9.35 9.95
C VAL A 227 -24.55 -8.35 9.31
N SER A 228 -25.03 -8.72 8.14
CA SER A 228 -26.15 -8.07 7.48
C SER A 228 -27.34 -8.03 8.43
N VAL A 229 -27.55 -6.90 9.09
CA VAL A 229 -28.89 -6.46 9.46
C VAL A 229 -29.16 -5.22 8.64
N GLY A 230 -30.13 -5.34 7.75
CA GLY A 230 -30.45 -4.37 6.73
C GLY A 230 -30.83 -2.99 7.29
N GLY A 231 -30.71 -2.00 6.42
CA GLY A 231 -31.17 -0.65 6.69
C GLY A 231 -31.09 0.21 5.44
N LYS A 232 -32.12 0.09 4.60
CA LYS A 232 -32.39 0.97 3.46
C LYS A 232 -33.15 2.21 3.99
N HIS A 233 -32.69 3.42 3.62
CA HIS A 233 -33.31 4.75 3.88
C HIS A 233 -33.34 5.17 5.38
N THR A 234 -33.29 6.43 5.81
CA THR A 234 -33.74 7.73 5.29
C THR A 234 -32.87 8.88 5.85
N ARG A 235 -33.00 10.06 5.23
CA ARG A 235 -32.69 11.36 5.83
C ARG A 235 -33.51 11.55 7.12
N ASP A 236 -32.88 11.80 8.26
CA ASP A 236 -33.14 12.93 9.16
C ASP A 236 -32.29 12.80 10.43
N GLY A 237 -31.92 13.96 10.99
CA GLY A 237 -30.84 14.08 11.97
C GLY A 237 -31.17 13.64 13.39
N SER A 238 -30.12 13.40 14.18
CA SER A 238 -29.97 13.98 15.53
C SER A 238 -28.58 13.66 16.11
N HIS A 239 -27.91 14.71 16.57
CA HIS A 239 -26.95 14.80 17.68
C HIS A 239 -26.09 13.58 18.04
N GLY A 240 -24.86 13.58 17.52
CA GLY A 240 -23.74 12.81 18.07
C GLY A 240 -22.43 13.52 17.77
N GLY A 241 -22.14 14.60 18.50
CA GLY A 241 -20.93 15.40 18.31
C GLY A 241 -19.68 14.51 18.38
N SER A 242 -19.10 14.22 17.21
CA SER A 242 -17.84 13.50 17.13
C SER A 242 -16.77 14.37 17.77
N LYS A 243 -16.25 13.94 18.94
CA LYS A 243 -15.16 14.62 19.62
C LYS A 243 -13.95 14.60 18.68
N LYS A 244 -13.66 15.72 18.02
CA LYS A 244 -12.50 15.87 17.14
C LYS A 244 -11.23 15.65 17.97
N SER A 245 -10.55 14.54 17.70
CA SER A 245 -9.20 14.31 18.21
C SER A 245 -8.19 14.92 17.25
N HIS A 246 -7.17 15.57 17.77
CA HIS A 246 -6.08 16.13 16.98
C HIS A 246 -4.77 15.45 17.37
N TRP A 247 -3.90 15.26 16.39
CA TRP A 247 -2.58 14.66 16.57
C TRP A 247 -1.57 15.75 16.86
N ILE A 248 -0.66 15.47 17.80
CA ILE A 248 0.44 16.37 18.16
C ILE A 248 1.72 15.60 17.92
N VAL A 249 2.61 16.15 17.10
CA VAL A 249 3.97 15.67 16.89
C VAL A 249 4.89 16.51 17.77
N LYS A 250 5.73 15.85 18.57
CA LYS A 250 6.77 16.48 19.36
C LYS A 250 8.09 15.83 19.00
N VAL A 251 9.02 16.62 18.51
CA VAL A 251 10.39 16.17 18.24
C VAL A 251 11.21 16.38 19.51
N ASP A 252 11.91 15.35 19.96
CA ASP A 252 12.91 15.48 21.01
C ASP A 252 14.11 16.24 20.45
N ASN A 253 14.43 17.38 21.05
CA ASN A 253 15.50 18.26 20.58
C ASN A 253 16.90 17.67 20.75
N CYS A 254 17.08 16.62 21.56
CA CYS A 254 18.37 16.00 21.86
C CYS A 254 18.62 14.75 21.01
N THR A 255 17.59 13.94 20.74
CA THR A 255 17.73 12.69 19.97
C THR A 255 17.24 12.82 18.52
N GLY A 256 16.42 13.83 18.22
CA GLY A 256 15.72 13.93 16.94
C GLY A 256 14.56 12.94 16.80
N GLU A 257 14.25 12.17 17.85
CA GLU A 257 13.13 11.22 17.83
C GLU A 257 11.78 11.95 17.81
N GLU A 258 10.89 11.51 16.91
CA GLU A 258 9.54 12.05 16.83
C GLU A 258 8.56 11.25 17.69
N HIS A 259 7.95 11.93 18.66
CA HIS A 259 6.89 11.37 19.50
C HIS A 259 5.52 11.92 19.09
N VAL A 260 4.60 11.01 18.72
CA VAL A 260 3.27 11.38 18.23
C VAL A 260 2.19 10.98 19.25
N PHE A 261 1.44 11.96 19.74
CA PHE A 261 0.40 11.78 20.75
C PHE A 261 -0.98 12.11 20.19
N ARG A 262 -2.00 11.36 20.61
CA ARG A 262 -3.41 11.66 20.29
C ARG A 262 -4.07 12.38 21.46
N VAL A 263 -4.44 13.63 21.26
CA VAL A 263 -5.14 14.42 22.28
C VAL A 263 -6.61 14.58 21.91
N ARG A 264 -7.49 14.41 22.91
CA ARG A 264 -8.91 14.73 22.77
C ARG A 264 -9.10 16.18 23.19
N SER A 265 -9.74 16.99 22.35
CA SER A 265 -10.18 18.32 22.78
C SER A 265 -11.17 18.14 23.95
N PRO A 266 -10.97 18.81 25.10
CA PRO A 266 -11.96 18.80 26.16
C PRO A 266 -13.25 19.40 25.60
N GLY A 267 -14.37 18.69 25.78
CA GLY A 267 -15.67 19.22 25.39
C GLY A 267 -15.96 20.47 26.22
N ARG A 268 -16.43 21.55 25.59
CA ARG A 268 -16.99 22.70 26.30
C ARG A 268 -18.15 22.20 27.18
N GLY A 269 -17.86 21.94 28.44
CA GLY A 269 -18.88 21.86 29.48
C GLY A 269 -19.35 23.29 29.72
N VAL A 270 -20.57 23.61 29.31
CA VAL A 270 -21.24 24.83 29.78
C VAL A 270 -21.42 24.64 31.29
N VAL A 271 -20.64 25.37 32.08
CA VAL A 271 -20.90 25.53 33.51
C VAL A 271 -22.09 26.48 33.60
N LYS A 272 -23.26 25.96 34.00
CA LYS A 272 -24.36 26.83 34.43
C LYS A 272 -24.01 27.37 35.82
N ALA A 273 -24.04 28.69 35.93
CA ALA A 273 -24.02 29.42 37.19
C ALA A 273 -25.30 29.17 37.98
#